data_AF-A0A6L2PYY3-F1
#
_entry.id   AF-A0A6L2PYY3-F1
#
_cell.length_a   1.000
_cell.length_b   1.000
_cell.length_c   1.000
_cell.angle_alpha   90.00
_cell.angle_beta   90.00
_cell.angle_gamma   90.00
#
_symmetry.space_group_name_H-M   'P 1'
#
loop_
_entity.id
_entity.type
_entity.pdbx_description
1 polymer ?
#
loop_
_entity_poly.entity_id
_entity_poly.type
_entity_poly.pdbx_seq_one_letter_code
_entity_poly.pdbx_strand_id
1 'polypeptide(L)'
;MLLTQDELKEIDLIESRIVELEKRVSGSLQLTENYIPITDSLISTNALINTSLVGRDSVTAFMRRLTELDKLLDPTVEDRMMNLSAKMEEVLVMEPLLHQNVSALKHIQSLSSVLDSEAVKNIPSLTDRLEKLTLFYLDKKQETDAVTASVMDLLQQYNTIIMKITKSFVQMEDTVTKCELAVQRRKEVD
;
A
#
# COMPACT_ATOMS: atom_id res chain seq x y z
N MET A 1 88.16 -44.64 45.15
CA MET A 1 89.31 -44.03 44.47
C MET A 1 88.83 -42.65 44.05
N LEU A 2 89.40 -41.61 44.65
CA LEU A 2 88.90 -40.24 44.57
C LEU A 2 88.92 -39.75 43.11
N LEU A 3 87.79 -39.21 42.64
CA LEU A 3 87.76 -38.43 41.40
C LEU A 3 88.78 -37.30 41.51
N THR A 4 89.54 -37.08 40.45
CA THR A 4 90.53 -36.01 40.43
C THR A 4 89.80 -34.66 40.39
N GLN A 5 90.38 -33.64 41.02
CA GLN A 5 89.73 -32.33 41.20
C GLN A 5 89.45 -31.58 39.88
N ASP A 6 90.07 -32.01 38.77
CA ASP A 6 89.78 -31.49 37.42
C ASP A 6 88.53 -32.14 36.80
N GLU A 7 88.31 -33.45 36.99
CA GLU A 7 87.10 -34.13 36.47
C GLU A 7 85.82 -33.58 37.12
N LEU A 8 85.87 -33.24 38.42
CA LEU A 8 84.74 -32.60 39.12
C LEU A 8 84.44 -31.20 38.56
N LYS A 9 85.46 -30.42 38.19
CA LYS A 9 85.27 -29.08 37.60
C LYS A 9 84.72 -29.15 36.17
N GLU A 10 85.14 -30.13 35.38
CA GLU A 10 84.57 -30.35 34.05
C GLU A 10 83.11 -30.77 34.13
N ILE A 11 82.75 -31.60 35.11
CA ILE A 11 81.35 -31.98 35.37
C ILE A 11 80.53 -30.76 35.82
N ASP A 12 81.02 -29.96 36.77
CA ASP A 12 80.33 -28.73 37.22
C ASP A 12 80.10 -27.73 36.07
N LEU A 13 81.08 -27.60 35.16
CA LEU A 13 80.98 -26.69 34.01
C LEU A 13 79.96 -27.20 32.99
N ILE A 14 79.93 -28.51 32.74
CA ILE A 14 78.94 -29.14 31.87
C ILE A 14 77.54 -29.03 32.50
N GLU A 15 77.40 -29.25 33.79
CA GLU A 15 76.13 -29.13 34.51
C GLU A 15 75.60 -27.69 34.46
N SER A 16 76.44 -26.69 34.72
CA SER A 16 76.06 -25.28 34.57
C SER A 16 75.61 -24.95 33.15
N ARG A 17 76.27 -25.51 32.13
CA ARG A 17 75.91 -25.28 30.72
C ARG A 17 74.61 -25.97 30.33
N ILE A 18 74.36 -27.16 30.86
CA ILE A 18 73.09 -27.88 30.64
C ILE A 18 71.93 -27.09 31.26
N VAL A 19 72.09 -26.59 32.49
CA VAL A 19 71.08 -25.76 33.16
C VAL A 19 70.77 -24.49 32.37
N GLU A 20 71.79 -23.85 31.79
CA GLU A 20 71.57 -22.69 30.91
C GLU A 20 70.82 -23.05 29.61
N LEU A 21 71.13 -24.21 29.02
CA LEU A 21 70.46 -24.69 27.81
C LEU A 21 69.00 -25.07 28.09
N GLU A 22 68.73 -25.78 29.18
CA GLU A 22 67.37 -26.13 29.61
C GLU A 22 66.54 -24.88 29.88
N LYS A 23 67.12 -23.86 30.52
CA LYS A 23 66.45 -22.57 30.74
C LYS A 23 66.08 -21.86 29.44
N ARG A 24 66.91 -21.98 28.39
CA ARG A 24 66.65 -21.34 27.08
C ARG A 24 65.66 -22.11 26.21
N VAL A 25 65.71 -23.44 26.27
CA VAL A 25 64.93 -24.33 25.41
C VAL A 25 63.55 -24.59 26.00
N SER A 26 63.48 -24.94 27.29
CA SER A 26 62.23 -25.33 27.95
C SER A 26 61.64 -24.21 28.83
N GLY A 27 62.41 -23.17 29.17
CA GLY A 27 61.92 -22.08 30.01
C GLY A 27 61.31 -22.57 31.35
N SER A 28 60.34 -21.84 31.90
CA SER A 28 59.58 -22.25 33.09
C SER A 28 58.42 -23.21 32.76
N LEU A 29 58.49 -23.93 31.64
CA LEU A 29 57.44 -24.83 31.21
C LEU A 29 57.65 -26.17 31.94
N GLN A 30 56.75 -26.50 32.88
CA GLN A 30 56.71 -27.86 33.42
C GLN A 30 56.45 -28.80 32.24
N LEU A 31 57.28 -29.84 32.10
CA LEU A 31 57.21 -30.85 31.04
C LEU A 31 55.86 -31.59 31.11
N THR A 32 54.80 -30.97 30.61
CA THR A 32 53.53 -31.64 30.32
C THR A 32 53.73 -32.53 29.10
N GLU A 33 53.09 -33.70 29.10
CA GLU A 33 53.23 -34.84 28.17
C GLU A 33 53.15 -34.55 26.66
N ASN A 34 52.93 -33.30 26.24
CA ASN A 34 52.87 -32.88 24.84
C ASN A 34 54.08 -31.98 24.48
N TYR A 35 55.29 -32.55 24.49
CA TYR A 35 56.48 -31.86 23.98
C TYR A 35 56.47 -31.87 22.44
N ILE A 36 56.20 -30.72 21.83
CA ILE A 36 56.39 -30.52 20.39
C ILE A 36 57.84 -30.10 20.17
N PRO A 37 58.61 -30.76 19.29
CA PRO A 37 59.96 -30.32 18.95
C PRO A 37 59.93 -28.83 18.55
N ILE A 38 60.79 -28.02 19.14
CA ILE A 38 60.86 -26.57 18.87
C ILE A 38 61.11 -26.31 17.37
N THR A 39 61.83 -27.22 16.71
CA THR A 39 62.03 -27.21 15.26
C THR A 39 60.71 -27.29 14.51
N ASP A 40 59.79 -28.14 14.93
CA ASP A 40 58.50 -28.34 14.27
C ASP A 40 57.56 -27.18 14.54
N SER A 41 57.59 -26.62 15.76
CA SER A 41 56.87 -25.37 16.08
C SER A 41 57.40 -24.20 15.25
N LEU A 42 58.73 -24.08 15.09
CA LEU A 42 59.34 -23.04 14.27
C LEU A 42 59.01 -23.22 12.77
N ILE A 43 59.06 -24.45 12.27
CA ILE A 43 58.68 -24.76 10.88
C ILE A 43 57.19 -24.46 10.67
N SER A 44 56.32 -24.84 11.61
CA SER A 44 54.88 -24.58 11.55
C SER A 44 54.58 -23.09 11.57
N THR A 45 55.19 -22.32 12.47
CA THR A 45 55.01 -20.87 12.54
C THR A 45 55.56 -20.18 11.29
N ASN A 46 56.71 -20.60 10.77
CA ASN A 46 57.24 -20.08 9.51
C ASN A 46 56.33 -20.42 8.31
N ALA A 47 55.76 -21.64 8.25
CA ALA A 47 54.78 -22.02 7.25
C ALA A 47 53.50 -21.19 7.34
N LEU A 48 52.99 -20.92 8.56
CA LEU A 48 51.84 -20.05 8.78
C LEU A 48 52.12 -18.60 8.37
N ILE A 49 53.31 -18.08 8.68
CA ILE A 49 53.73 -16.73 8.25
C ILE A 49 53.80 -16.67 6.73
N ASN A 50 54.45 -17.63 6.08
CA ASN A 50 54.59 -17.64 4.61
C ASN A 50 53.25 -17.79 3.90
N THR A 51 52.38 -18.68 4.36
CA THR A 51 51.04 -18.85 3.78
C THR A 51 50.18 -17.58 3.95
N SER A 52 50.27 -16.91 5.10
CA SER A 52 49.58 -15.63 5.33
C SER A 52 50.14 -14.50 4.47
N LEU A 53 51.46 -14.48 4.25
CA LEU A 53 52.12 -13.46 3.43
C LEU A 53 51.76 -13.62 1.94
N VAL A 54 51.78 -14.85 1.42
CA VAL A 54 51.44 -15.18 0.02
C VAL A 54 49.99 -14.83 -0.32
N GLY A 55 49.06 -14.96 0.62
CA GLY A 55 47.65 -14.61 0.42
C GLY A 55 47.38 -13.10 0.42
N ARG A 56 48.23 -12.28 1.05
CA ARG A 56 47.94 -10.86 1.24
C ARG A 56 48.02 -10.06 -0.07
N ASP A 57 49.00 -10.36 -0.91
CA ASP A 57 49.21 -9.63 -2.17
C ASP A 57 48.11 -9.96 -3.19
N SER A 58 47.61 -11.21 -3.20
CA SER A 58 46.49 -11.61 -4.06
C SER A 58 45.15 -11.02 -3.60
N VAL A 59 44.89 -11.01 -2.28
CA VAL A 59 43.68 -10.39 -1.71
C VAL A 59 43.68 -8.89 -1.90
N THR A 60 44.81 -8.21 -1.71
CA THR A 60 44.90 -6.76 -1.95
C THR A 60 44.76 -6.41 -3.44
N ALA A 61 45.32 -7.21 -4.35
CA ALA A 61 45.08 -7.05 -5.79
C ALA A 61 43.61 -7.28 -6.18
N PHE A 62 42.95 -8.28 -5.59
CA PHE A 62 41.52 -8.52 -5.80
C PHE A 62 40.66 -7.37 -5.28
N MET A 63 40.95 -6.86 -4.07
CA MET A 63 40.24 -5.71 -3.50
C MET A 63 40.42 -4.45 -4.36
N ARG A 64 41.61 -4.22 -4.92
CA ARG A 64 41.83 -3.10 -5.86
C ARG A 64 41.01 -3.25 -7.14
N ARG A 65 40.98 -4.46 -7.71
CA ARG A 65 40.14 -4.77 -8.88
C ARG A 65 38.65 -4.60 -8.58
N LEU A 66 38.21 -4.96 -7.38
CA LEU A 66 36.82 -4.76 -6.95
C LEU A 66 36.47 -3.27 -6.89
N THR A 67 37.36 -2.43 -6.34
CA THR A 67 37.15 -0.97 -6.34
C THR A 67 37.19 -0.35 -7.74
N GLU A 68 38.02 -0.89 -8.64
CA GLU A 68 38.06 -0.46 -10.04
C GLU A 68 36.78 -0.88 -10.79
N LEU A 69 36.23 -2.06 -10.50
CA LEU A 69 34.98 -2.55 -11.08
C LEU A 69 33.78 -1.76 -10.58
N ASP A 70 33.71 -1.44 -9.28
CA ASP A 70 32.67 -0.59 -8.70
C ASP A 70 32.64 0.78 -9.36
N LYS A 71 33.82 1.36 -9.64
CA LYS A 71 33.96 2.60 -10.39
C LYS A 71 33.53 2.50 -11.86
N LEU A 72 33.66 1.33 -12.49
CA LEU A 72 33.24 1.10 -13.87
C LEU A 72 31.74 0.78 -13.99
N LEU A 73 31.13 0.26 -12.93
CA LEU A 73 29.68 0.04 -12.83
C LEU A 73 28.91 1.30 -12.43
N ASP A 74 29.59 2.39 -12.09
CA ASP A 74 28.95 3.67 -11.78
C ASP A 74 28.27 4.22 -13.05
N PRO A 75 26.92 4.36 -13.07
CA PRO A 75 26.18 4.82 -14.24
C PRO A 75 26.55 6.24 -14.69
N THR A 76 27.24 7.01 -13.83
CA THR A 76 27.77 8.33 -14.20
C THR A 76 28.98 8.25 -15.14
N VAL A 77 29.70 7.13 -15.18
CA VAL A 77 30.84 6.89 -16.09
C VAL A 77 30.34 6.49 -17.48
N GLU A 78 29.28 5.69 -17.53
CA GLU A 78 28.63 5.27 -18.78
C GLU A 78 28.04 6.47 -19.53
N ASP A 79 27.46 7.44 -18.80
CA ASP A 79 26.93 8.69 -19.37
C ASP A 79 28.03 9.61 -19.97
N ARG A 80 29.30 9.44 -19.57
CA ARG A 80 30.47 10.08 -20.23
C ARG A 80 31.05 9.30 -21.40
N MET A 81 30.90 7.96 -21.40
CA MET A 81 31.41 7.07 -22.43
C MET A 81 30.43 6.88 -23.60
N MET A 82 29.14 7.17 -23.39
CA MET A 82 28.12 7.13 -24.43
C MET A 82 28.44 8.18 -25.50
N ASN A 83 28.73 7.70 -26.70
CA ASN A 83 29.00 8.55 -27.86
C ASN A 83 27.84 9.53 -28.09
N LEU A 84 28.14 10.79 -28.41
CA LEU A 84 27.14 11.83 -28.69
C LEU A 84 26.13 11.38 -29.77
N SER A 85 26.58 10.58 -30.74
CA SER A 85 25.73 9.96 -31.77
C SER A 85 24.69 9.00 -31.19
N ALA A 86 25.06 8.21 -30.17
CA ALA A 86 24.16 7.24 -29.55
C ALA A 86 23.11 7.94 -28.68
N LYS A 87 23.49 9.03 -27.98
CA LYS A 87 22.52 9.89 -27.28
C LYS A 87 21.54 10.55 -28.23
N MET A 88 22.01 10.96 -29.41
CA MET A 88 21.13 11.55 -30.44
C MET A 88 20.15 10.52 -31.00
N GLU A 89 20.59 9.30 -31.24
CA GLU A 89 19.73 8.19 -31.67
C GLU A 89 18.72 7.82 -30.58
N GLU A 90 19.13 7.77 -29.32
CA GLU A 90 18.24 7.55 -28.17
C GLU A 90 17.15 8.62 -28.08
N VAL A 91 17.51 9.91 -28.22
CA VAL A 91 16.54 11.01 -28.24
C VAL A 91 15.59 10.91 -29.42
N LEU A 92 16.08 10.53 -30.61
CA LEU A 92 15.25 10.33 -31.81
C LEU A 92 14.27 9.15 -31.64
N VAL A 93 14.70 8.06 -30.99
CA VAL A 93 13.83 6.93 -30.66
C VAL A 93 12.76 7.33 -29.64
N MET A 94 13.11 8.23 -28.71
CA MET A 94 12.21 8.71 -27.65
C MET A 94 11.29 9.86 -28.09
N GLU A 95 11.58 10.51 -29.22
CA GLU A 95 10.81 11.62 -29.81
C GLU A 95 9.29 11.35 -29.88
N PRO A 96 8.79 10.22 -30.41
CA PRO A 96 7.35 9.96 -30.47
C PRO A 96 6.70 9.88 -29.07
N LEU A 97 7.41 9.32 -28.09
CA LEU A 97 6.94 9.27 -26.70
C LEU A 97 6.87 10.68 -26.10
N LEU A 98 7.89 11.52 -26.35
CA LEU A 98 7.90 12.91 -25.90
C LEU A 98 6.75 13.70 -26.53
N HIS A 99 6.48 13.52 -27.82
CA HIS A 99 5.34 14.15 -28.48
C HIS A 99 4.00 13.71 -27.90
N GLN A 100 3.84 12.41 -27.61
CA GLN A 100 2.65 11.88 -26.97
C GLN A 100 2.45 12.50 -25.57
N ASN A 101 3.51 12.57 -24.77
CA ASN A 101 3.48 13.16 -23.43
C ASN A 101 3.15 14.66 -23.47
N VAL A 102 3.72 15.40 -24.40
CA VAL A 102 3.41 16.83 -24.59
C VAL A 102 1.95 17.02 -25.02
N SER A 103 1.42 16.18 -25.91
CA SER A 103 0.01 16.22 -26.30
C SER A 103 -0.92 15.95 -25.12
N ALA A 104 -0.60 14.91 -24.34
CA ALA A 104 -1.35 14.56 -23.13
C ALA A 104 -1.31 15.70 -22.09
N LEU A 105 -0.15 16.31 -21.87
CA LEU A 105 0.00 17.46 -20.96
C LEU A 105 -0.80 18.67 -21.44
N LYS A 106 -0.78 18.99 -22.74
CA LYS A 106 -1.61 20.06 -23.30
C LYS A 106 -3.10 19.77 -23.11
N HIS A 107 -3.52 18.51 -23.27
CA HIS A 107 -4.90 18.11 -23.04
C HIS A 107 -5.29 18.27 -21.57
N ILE A 108 -4.45 17.82 -20.63
CA ILE A 108 -4.65 18.00 -19.20
C ILE A 108 -4.71 19.49 -18.84
N GLN A 109 -3.82 20.31 -19.41
CA GLN A 109 -3.83 21.76 -19.18
C GLN A 109 -5.13 22.39 -19.68
N SER A 110 -5.67 21.98 -20.82
CA SER A 110 -6.97 22.46 -21.30
C SER A 110 -8.12 22.08 -20.35
N LEU A 111 -8.06 20.89 -19.76
CA LEU A 111 -9.06 20.36 -18.85
C LEU A 111 -8.95 20.92 -17.42
N SER A 112 -7.78 21.44 -17.03
CA SER A 112 -7.57 22.06 -15.71
C SER A 112 -8.56 23.20 -15.44
N SER A 113 -8.89 23.99 -16.46
CA SER A 113 -9.88 25.07 -16.39
C SER A 113 -11.30 24.58 -16.08
N VAL A 114 -11.62 23.32 -16.40
CA VAL A 114 -12.92 22.70 -16.11
C VAL A 114 -12.97 22.18 -14.67
N LEU A 115 -11.85 21.66 -14.16
CA LEU A 115 -11.73 21.22 -12.76
C LEU A 115 -11.86 22.40 -11.78
N ASP A 116 -11.28 23.54 -12.13
CA ASP A 116 -11.39 24.78 -11.34
C ASP A 116 -12.71 25.52 -11.55
N SER A 117 -13.64 24.96 -12.35
CA SER A 117 -14.92 25.62 -12.58
C SER A 117 -15.70 25.75 -11.27
N GLU A 118 -16.21 26.96 -11.03
CA GLU A 118 -17.03 27.26 -9.85
C GLU A 118 -18.26 26.34 -9.77
N ALA A 119 -18.74 25.84 -10.91
CA ALA A 119 -19.84 24.87 -10.97
C ALA A 119 -19.52 23.58 -10.20
N VAL A 120 -18.29 23.06 -10.29
CA VAL A 120 -17.87 21.85 -9.55
C VAL A 120 -17.63 22.20 -8.08
N LYS A 121 -17.04 23.36 -7.80
CA LYS A 121 -16.78 23.82 -6.42
C LYS A 121 -18.05 24.10 -5.62
N ASN A 122 -19.12 24.53 -6.30
CA ASN A 122 -20.41 24.85 -5.68
C ASN A 122 -21.35 23.65 -5.53
N ILE A 123 -20.95 22.43 -5.93
CA ILE A 123 -21.78 21.23 -5.80
C ILE A 123 -22.24 21.00 -4.34
N PRO A 124 -21.37 21.07 -3.31
CA PRO A 124 -21.80 20.80 -1.93
C PRO A 124 -22.87 21.79 -1.43
N SER A 125 -22.79 23.06 -1.82
CA SER A 125 -23.80 24.06 -1.43
C SER A 125 -25.12 23.87 -2.19
N LEU A 126 -25.07 23.36 -3.43
CA LEU A 126 -26.26 22.94 -4.17
C LEU A 126 -26.90 21.69 -3.56
N THR A 127 -26.10 20.74 -3.05
CA THR A 127 -26.61 19.53 -2.40
C THR A 127 -27.44 19.85 -1.17
N ASP A 128 -26.97 20.74 -0.29
CA ASP A 128 -27.74 21.17 0.89
C ASP A 128 -29.08 21.83 0.51
N ARG A 129 -29.07 22.63 -0.56
CA ARG A 129 -30.28 23.28 -1.06
C ARG A 129 -31.24 22.26 -1.70
N LEU A 130 -30.69 21.26 -2.39
CA LEU A 130 -31.47 20.17 -2.99
C LEU A 130 -32.11 19.32 -1.91
N GLU A 131 -31.39 18.96 -0.84
CA GLU A 131 -31.92 18.19 0.29
C GLU A 131 -33.11 18.91 0.95
N LYS A 132 -32.95 20.21 1.25
CA LYS A 132 -34.05 21.04 1.76
C LYS A 132 -35.25 21.08 0.82
N LEU A 133 -35.00 21.18 -0.48
CA LEU A 133 -36.06 21.18 -1.49
C LEU A 133 -36.76 19.81 -1.57
N THR A 134 -36.02 18.71 -1.45
CA THR A 134 -36.57 17.36 -1.44
C THR A 134 -37.46 17.12 -0.23
N LEU A 135 -37.03 17.56 0.96
CA LEU A 135 -37.86 17.50 2.17
C LEU A 135 -39.13 18.34 2.03
N PHE A 136 -39.00 19.58 1.55
CA PHE A 136 -40.16 20.44 1.30
C PHE A 136 -41.14 19.81 0.28
N TYR A 137 -40.61 19.20 -0.78
CA TYR A 137 -41.43 18.51 -1.78
C TYR A 137 -42.16 17.30 -1.19
N LEU A 138 -41.51 16.54 -0.30
CA LEU A 138 -42.13 15.40 0.38
C LEU A 138 -43.30 15.85 1.26
N ASP A 139 -43.11 16.91 2.05
CA ASP A 139 -44.17 17.48 2.88
C ASP A 139 -45.36 17.97 2.03
N LYS A 140 -45.07 18.68 0.94
CA LYS A 140 -46.11 19.18 0.03
C LYS A 140 -46.85 18.06 -0.68
N LYS A 141 -46.16 16.98 -1.03
CA LYS A 141 -46.78 15.80 -1.61
C LYS A 141 -47.72 15.13 -0.61
N GLN A 142 -47.28 14.95 0.64
CA GLN A 142 -48.12 14.36 1.68
C GLN A 142 -49.37 15.20 1.98
N GLU A 143 -49.23 16.53 2.02
CA GLU A 143 -50.38 17.45 2.17
C GLU A 143 -51.35 17.31 0.98
N THR A 144 -50.82 17.26 -0.24
CA THR A 144 -51.63 17.10 -1.46
C THR A 144 -52.38 15.76 -1.47
N ASP A 145 -51.71 14.68 -1.07
CA ASP A 145 -52.31 13.35 -1.00
C ASP A 145 -53.43 13.30 0.06
N ALA A 146 -53.22 13.92 1.23
CA ALA A 146 -54.23 14.03 2.28
C ALA A 146 -55.46 14.83 1.84
N VAL A 147 -55.25 15.97 1.18
CA VAL A 147 -56.34 16.78 0.61
C VAL A 147 -57.09 16.00 -0.46
N THR A 148 -56.36 15.30 -1.34
CA THR A 148 -56.97 14.48 -2.40
C THR A 148 -57.83 13.36 -1.81
N ALA A 149 -57.36 12.69 -0.76
CA ALA A 149 -58.13 11.67 -0.05
C ALA A 149 -59.41 12.25 0.56
N SER A 150 -59.32 13.43 1.21
CA SER A 150 -60.49 14.10 1.79
C SER A 150 -61.50 14.51 0.73
N VAL A 151 -61.06 15.00 -0.42
CA VAL A 151 -61.94 15.37 -1.54
C VAL A 151 -62.63 14.13 -2.11
N MET A 152 -61.91 13.03 -2.26
CA MET A 152 -62.49 11.77 -2.74
C MET A 152 -63.53 11.20 -1.78
N ASP A 153 -63.25 11.26 -0.47
CA ASP A 153 -64.23 10.85 0.54
C ASP A 153 -65.49 11.73 0.50
N LEU A 154 -65.34 13.05 0.40
CA LEU A 154 -66.47 13.98 0.28
C LEU A 154 -67.28 13.71 -1.00
N LEU A 155 -66.62 13.41 -2.11
CA LEU A 155 -67.27 13.07 -3.38
C LEU A 155 -68.04 11.75 -3.28
N GLN A 156 -67.49 10.76 -2.57
CA GLN A 156 -68.18 9.51 -2.28
C GLN A 156 -69.41 9.71 -1.38
N GLN A 157 -69.29 10.56 -0.35
CA GLN A 157 -70.41 10.92 0.51
C GLN A 157 -71.51 11.64 -0.29
N TYR A 158 -71.14 12.59 -1.15
CA TYR A 158 -72.06 13.29 -2.04
C TYR A 158 -72.80 12.32 -2.97
N ASN A 159 -72.08 11.42 -3.65
CA ASN A 159 -72.69 10.40 -4.52
C ASN A 159 -73.66 9.50 -3.74
N THR A 160 -73.32 9.15 -2.50
CA THR A 160 -74.18 8.36 -1.62
C THR A 160 -75.45 9.11 -1.24
N ILE A 161 -75.35 10.40 -0.90
CA ILE A 161 -76.49 11.25 -0.58
C ILE A 161 -77.40 11.41 -1.80
N ILE A 162 -76.84 11.70 -2.99
CA ILE A 162 -77.60 11.79 -4.23
C ILE A 162 -78.35 10.50 -4.50
N MET A 163 -77.70 9.35 -4.40
CA MET A 163 -78.36 8.06 -4.65
C MET A 163 -79.49 7.78 -3.64
N LYS A 164 -79.31 8.17 -2.37
CA LYS A 164 -80.38 8.10 -1.36
C LYS A 164 -81.55 9.03 -1.69
N ILE A 165 -81.26 10.26 -2.10
CA ILE A 165 -82.28 11.24 -2.51
C ILE A 165 -83.04 10.72 -3.74
N THR A 166 -82.35 10.26 -4.78
CA THR A 166 -82.99 9.67 -5.97
C THR A 166 -83.88 8.49 -5.60
N LYS A 167 -83.41 7.57 -4.74
CA LYS A 167 -84.22 6.45 -4.27
C LYS A 167 -85.45 6.91 -3.48
N SER A 168 -85.31 7.94 -2.63
CA SER A 168 -86.43 8.52 -1.89
C SER A 168 -87.46 9.17 -2.81
N PHE A 169 -87.03 9.84 -3.89
CA PHE A 169 -87.94 10.41 -4.88
C PHE A 169 -88.72 9.31 -5.62
N VAL A 170 -88.06 8.24 -6.07
CA VAL A 170 -88.74 7.10 -6.70
C VAL A 170 -89.74 6.46 -5.74
N GLN A 171 -89.38 6.27 -4.47
CA GLN A 171 -90.32 5.76 -3.46
C GLN A 171 -91.51 6.69 -3.24
N MET A 172 -91.28 8.01 -3.23
CA MET A 172 -92.35 9.00 -3.12
C MET A 172 -93.29 8.92 -4.33
N GLU A 173 -92.74 8.88 -5.54
CA GLU A 173 -93.51 8.71 -6.79
C GLU A 173 -94.36 7.44 -6.73
N ASP A 174 -93.78 6.29 -6.35
CA ASP A 174 -94.53 5.03 -6.17
C ASP A 174 -95.69 5.17 -5.17
N THR A 175 -95.49 5.89 -4.06
CA THR A 175 -96.56 6.12 -3.08
C THR A 175 -97.65 7.04 -3.62
N VAL A 176 -97.29 8.08 -4.36
CA VAL A 176 -98.24 8.99 -5.00
C VAL A 176 -99.06 8.24 -6.04
N THR A 177 -98.43 7.45 -6.91
CA THR A 177 -99.13 6.63 -7.91
C THR A 177 -100.09 5.62 -7.26
N LYS A 178 -99.71 4.99 -6.16
CA LYS A 178 -100.62 4.10 -5.39
C LYS A 178 -101.83 4.85 -4.84
N CYS A 179 -101.63 6.05 -4.31
CA CYS A 179 -102.72 6.92 -3.83
C CYS A 179 -103.64 7.36 -4.98
N GLU A 180 -103.09 7.77 -6.12
CA GLU A 180 -103.85 8.15 -7.32
C GLU A 180 -104.72 6.98 -7.82
N LEU A 181 -104.15 5.78 -7.94
CA LEU A 181 -104.88 4.58 -8.35
C LEU A 181 -106.00 4.20 -7.36
N ALA A 182 -105.79 4.42 -6.05
CA ALA A 182 -106.82 4.20 -5.04
C ALA A 182 -107.96 5.23 -5.13
N VAL A 183 -107.65 6.48 -5.47
CA VAL A 183 -108.64 7.54 -5.71
C VAL A 183 -109.43 7.28 -7.01
N GLN A 184 -108.77 6.85 -8.08
CA GLN A 184 -109.42 6.47 -9.34
C GLN A 184 -110.37 5.27 -9.17
N ARG A 185 -109.95 4.22 -8.43
CA ARG A 185 -110.84 3.09 -8.13
C ARG A 185 -112.06 3.44 -7.29
N ARG A 186 -112.01 4.50 -6.47
CA ARG A 186 -113.19 4.98 -5.74
C ARG A 186 -114.16 5.78 -6.62
N LYS A 187 -113.68 6.39 -7.71
CA LYS A 187 -114.53 7.12 -8.68
C LYS A 187 -115.26 6.23 -9.69
N GLU A 188 -114.85 4.96 -9.85
CA GLU A 188 -115.49 3.99 -10.76
C GLU A 188 -116.58 3.15 -10.07
N VAL A 189 -116.74 3.27 -8.75
CA VAL A 189 -117.65 2.45 -7.93
C VAL A 189 -118.86 3.27 -7.42
N ASP A 190 -118.85 4.59 -7.62
CA ASP A 190 -120.02 5.48 -7.48
C ASP A 190 -120.56 5.86 -8.87
#